data_AF-X1SFC4-F1
#
_entry.id   AF-X1SFC4-F1
#
_cell.length_a   1.000
_cell.length_b   1.000
_cell.length_c   1.000
_cell.angle_alpha   90.00
_cell.angle_beta   90.00
_cell.angle_gamma   90.00
#
_symmetry.space_group_name_H-M   'P 1'
#
loop_
_entity.id
_entity.type
_entity.pdbx_description
1 polymer ?
#
loop_
_entity_poly.entity_id
_entity_poly.type
_entity_poly.pdbx_seq_one_letter_code
_entity_poly.pdbx_strand_id
1 'polypeptide(L)'
;MKNYLIISFLILSIFFLTCSAPEQNVSNEDFDIDIRVDPTVELFCIIHRLAETPQYTENEFSKYINEIEDHFDSFRDHSTINLAIKLRDEYW
;
A
#
# COMPACT_ATOMS: atom_id res chain seq x y z
N MET A 1 -30.66 31.43 -43.24
CA MET A 1 -30.59 30.19 -42.43
C MET A 1 -29.16 29.78 -42.08
N LYS A 2 -28.19 29.86 -43.01
CA LYS A 2 -26.78 29.47 -42.78
C LYS A 2 -26.05 30.26 -41.67
N ASN A 3 -26.36 31.55 -41.49
CA ASN A 3 -25.67 32.40 -40.51
C ASN A 3 -26.12 32.14 -39.06
N TYR A 4 -27.38 31.75 -38.84
CA TYR A 4 -27.88 31.40 -37.51
C TYR A 4 -27.29 30.07 -37.00
N LEU A 5 -26.94 29.17 -37.91
CA LEU A 5 -26.31 27.89 -37.60
C LEU A 5 -24.86 28.10 -37.10
N ILE A 6 -24.13 29.04 -37.70
CA ILE A 6 -22.79 29.44 -37.27
C ILE A 6 -22.84 30.13 -35.89
N ILE A 7 -23.80 31.05 -35.69
CA ILE A 7 -23.97 31.74 -34.40
C ILE A 7 -24.34 30.75 -33.29
N SER A 8 -25.21 29.77 -33.58
CA SER A 8 -25.56 28.69 -32.63
C SER A 8 -24.34 27.85 -32.24
N PHE A 9 -23.49 27.47 -33.21
CA PHE A 9 -22.24 26.76 -32.95
C PHE A 9 -21.27 27.57 -32.09
N LEU A 10 -21.20 28.88 -32.30
CA LEU A 10 -20.31 29.77 -31.56
C LEU A 10 -20.76 29.90 -30.09
N ILE A 11 -22.06 30.05 -29.85
CA ILE A 11 -22.66 30.11 -28.50
C ILE A 11 -22.47 28.78 -27.76
N LEU A 12 -22.65 27.65 -28.46
CA LEU A 12 -22.45 26.33 -27.87
C LEU A 12 -20.99 26.09 -27.46
N SER A 13 -20.02 26.57 -28.25
CA SER A 13 -18.59 26.45 -27.90
C SER A 13 -18.21 27.25 -26.65
N ILE A 14 -18.83 28.42 -26.44
CA ILE A 14 -18.58 29.27 -25.27
C ILE A 14 -19.09 28.59 -23.98
N PHE A 15 -20.21 27.88 -24.06
CA PHE A 15 -20.75 27.13 -22.93
C PHE A 15 -19.80 26.02 -22.44
N PHE A 16 -19.03 25.40 -23.34
CA PHE A 16 -18.06 24.36 -22.98
C PHE A 16 -16.76 24.92 -22.36
N LEU A 17 -16.42 26.19 -22.57
CA LEU A 17 -15.19 26.79 -22.02
C LEU A 17 -15.32 27.26 -20.56
N THR A 18 -16.53 27.40 -20.02
CA THR A 18 -16.77 27.92 -18.66
C THR A 18 -16.88 26.85 -17.56
N CYS A 19 -16.65 25.58 -17.86
CA CYS A 19 -16.58 24.53 -16.83
C CYS A 19 -15.16 24.44 -16.25
N SER A 20 -14.70 25.50 -15.61
CA SER A 20 -13.54 25.41 -14.71
C SER A 20 -14.07 25.14 -13.31
N ALA A 21 -13.90 23.90 -12.84
CA ALA A 21 -14.09 23.59 -11.41
C ALA A 21 -13.20 24.54 -10.60
N PRO A 22 -13.68 25.08 -9.46
CA PRO A 22 -12.83 25.92 -8.61
C PRO A 22 -11.60 25.11 -8.21
N GLU A 23 -10.40 25.63 -8.50
CA GLU A 23 -9.16 25.14 -7.91
C GLU A 23 -9.32 25.25 -6.40
N GLN A 24 -9.54 24.11 -5.75
CA GLN A 24 -9.38 24.02 -4.31
C GLN A 24 -7.89 24.26 -4.06
N ASN A 25 -7.55 25.45 -3.56
CA ASN A 25 -6.29 25.68 -2.87
C ASN A 25 -6.31 24.81 -1.62
N VAL A 26 -5.99 23.52 -1.78
CA VAL A 26 -5.62 22.66 -0.67
C VAL A 26 -4.37 23.31 -0.11
N SER A 27 -4.52 24.06 0.97
CA SER A 27 -3.38 24.46 1.79
C SER A 27 -2.62 23.18 2.10
N ASN A 28 -1.37 23.09 1.62
CA ASN A 28 -0.43 22.06 2.05
C ASN A 28 -0.10 22.33 3.52
N GLU A 29 -1.07 22.10 4.40
CA GLU A 29 -0.77 21.87 5.81
C GLU A 29 -0.02 20.54 5.82
N ASP A 30 1.28 20.63 6.11
CA ASP A 30 2.15 19.48 6.29
C ASP A 30 1.67 18.79 7.58
N PHE A 31 0.69 17.91 7.43
CA PHE A 31 0.23 17.08 8.53
C PHE A 31 1.42 16.22 8.93
N ASP A 32 1.88 16.36 10.18
CA ASP A 32 2.88 15.47 10.76
C ASP A 32 2.25 14.09 10.93
N ILE A 33 2.32 13.28 9.86
CA ILE A 33 1.81 11.92 9.84
C ILE A 33 2.93 11.00 10.33
N ASP A 34 2.78 10.53 11.56
CA ASP A 34 3.65 9.53 12.15
C ASP A 34 3.38 8.15 11.55
N ILE A 35 4.20 7.74 10.57
CA ILE A 35 4.11 6.43 9.92
C ILE A 35 4.88 5.42 10.78
N ARG A 36 4.18 4.45 11.35
CA ARG A 36 4.77 3.34 12.13
C ARG A 36 4.14 2.01 11.78
N VAL A 37 4.90 0.95 12.00
CA VAL A 37 4.39 -0.44 11.94
C VAL A 37 3.89 -0.83 13.33
N ASP A 38 2.72 -1.47 13.39
CA ASP A 38 2.23 -2.07 14.63
C ASP A 38 3.15 -3.25 15.02
N PRO A 39 3.76 -3.25 16.23
CA PRO A 39 4.68 -4.30 16.64
C PRO A 39 4.08 -5.71 16.64
N THR A 40 2.77 -5.84 16.82
CA THR A 40 2.07 -7.13 16.80
C THR A 40 1.99 -7.68 15.39
N VAL A 41 1.70 -6.82 14.41
CA VAL A 41 1.67 -7.18 12.99
C VAL A 41 3.08 -7.57 12.53
N GLU A 42 4.07 -6.77 12.91
CA GLU A 42 5.49 -7.03 12.64
C GLU A 42 5.92 -8.40 13.16
N LEU A 43 5.65 -8.69 14.45
CA LEU A 43 5.99 -9.97 15.05
C LEU A 43 5.30 -11.14 14.34
N PHE A 44 4.04 -10.99 13.96
CA PHE A 44 3.31 -12.01 13.21
C PHE A 44 3.95 -12.29 11.85
N CYS A 45 4.33 -11.24 11.10
CA CYS A 45 5.06 -11.38 9.85
C CYS A 45 6.39 -12.12 10.03
N ILE A 46 7.17 -11.78 11.07
CA ILE A 46 8.44 -12.44 11.39
C ILE A 46 8.22 -13.92 11.70
N ILE A 47 7.21 -14.27 12.50
CA ILE A 47 6.85 -15.66 12.80
C ILE A 47 6.60 -16.44 11.51
N HIS A 48 5.80 -15.88 10.60
CA HIS A 48 5.46 -16.55 9.34
C HIS A 48 6.63 -16.59 8.36
N ARG A 49 7.53 -15.60 8.40
CA ARG A 49 8.78 -15.64 7.63
C ARG A 49 9.71 -16.76 8.11
N LEU A 50 9.94 -16.86 9.41
CA LEU A 50 10.77 -17.93 9.99
C LEU A 50 10.16 -19.32 9.77
N ALA A 51 8.83 -19.39 9.72
CA ALA A 51 8.07 -20.57 9.32
C ALA A 51 8.01 -20.79 7.80
N GLU A 52 8.76 -20.04 7.00
CA GLU A 52 8.85 -20.14 5.54
C GLU A 52 7.48 -20.17 4.84
N THR A 53 6.54 -19.36 5.33
CA THR A 53 5.24 -19.21 4.69
C THR A 53 5.39 -18.48 3.35
N PRO A 54 4.82 -18.98 2.23
CA PRO A 54 5.07 -18.41 0.89
C PRO A 54 4.82 -16.90 0.76
N GLN A 55 3.82 -16.35 1.44
CA GLN A 55 3.48 -14.92 1.38
C GLN A 55 4.43 -14.01 2.17
N TYR A 56 5.34 -14.58 2.98
CA TYR A 56 6.25 -13.83 3.87
C TYR A 56 7.73 -14.07 3.56
N THR A 57 8.02 -14.85 2.51
CA THR A 57 9.40 -15.16 2.06
C THR A 57 9.88 -14.26 0.92
N GLU A 58 9.10 -13.25 0.55
CA GLU A 58 9.51 -12.22 -0.42
C GLU A 58 10.79 -11.51 0.04
N ASN A 59 11.64 -11.13 -0.92
CA ASN A 59 12.98 -10.60 -0.66
C ASN A 59 13.20 -9.17 -1.19
N GLU A 60 12.13 -8.39 -1.28
CA GLU A 60 12.15 -7.01 -1.82
C GLU A 60 12.95 -6.05 -0.93
N PHE A 61 13.05 -6.31 0.38
CA PHE A 61 13.74 -5.47 1.37
C PHE A 61 14.91 -6.20 2.03
N SER A 62 15.92 -6.56 1.23
CA SER A 62 17.08 -7.38 1.65
C SER A 62 17.77 -6.93 2.95
N LYS A 63 17.94 -5.62 3.18
CA LYS A 63 18.57 -5.13 4.42
C LYS A 63 17.75 -5.49 5.67
N TYR A 64 16.46 -5.16 5.66
CA TYR A 64 15.55 -5.45 6.76
C TYR A 64 15.41 -6.95 6.98
N ILE A 65 15.34 -7.71 5.90
CA ILE A 65 15.31 -9.17 5.94
C ILE A 65 16.55 -9.73 6.62
N ASN A 66 17.75 -9.28 6.22
CA ASN A 66 18.98 -9.74 6.86
C ASN A 66 18.99 -9.41 8.35
N GLU A 67 18.49 -8.23 8.75
CA GLU A 67 18.35 -7.86 10.16
C GLU A 67 17.39 -8.80 10.92
N ILE A 68 16.28 -9.22 10.30
CA ILE A 68 15.37 -10.23 10.87
C ILE A 68 16.08 -11.56 11.02
N GLU A 69 16.70 -12.07 9.95
CA GLU A 69 17.36 -13.37 9.98
C GLU A 69 18.48 -13.36 11.04
N ASP A 70 19.37 -12.36 11.02
CA ASP A 70 20.46 -12.24 11.99
C ASP A 70 19.96 -12.16 13.44
N HIS A 71 18.84 -11.47 13.69
CA HIS A 71 18.31 -11.31 15.04
C HIS A 71 17.50 -12.52 15.53
N PHE A 72 16.72 -13.15 14.65
CA PHE A 72 15.72 -14.14 15.04
C PHE A 72 16.03 -15.58 14.60
N ASP A 73 17.11 -15.85 13.87
CA ASP A 73 17.46 -17.20 13.37
C ASP A 73 17.50 -18.25 14.48
N SER A 74 17.96 -17.89 15.69
CA SER A 74 17.99 -18.81 16.83
C SER A 74 16.60 -19.30 17.30
N PHE A 75 15.52 -18.67 16.86
CA PHE A 75 14.15 -19.00 17.25
C PHE A 75 13.43 -19.91 16.25
N ARG A 76 14.10 -20.44 15.22
CA ARG A 76 13.44 -21.34 14.25
C ARG A 76 12.78 -22.57 14.87
N ASP A 77 13.32 -23.09 15.98
CA ASP A 77 12.73 -24.20 16.73
C ASP A 77 11.84 -23.74 17.91
N HIS A 78 11.46 -22.47 17.95
CA HIS A 78 10.55 -21.97 18.97
C HIS A 78 9.13 -22.53 18.75
N SER A 79 8.41 -22.80 19.85
CA SER A 79 7.08 -23.44 19.83
C SER A 79 6.08 -22.70 18.94
N THR A 80 6.12 -21.36 18.91
CA THR A 80 5.28 -20.53 18.04
C THR A 80 5.61 -20.71 16.54
N ILE A 81 6.88 -20.85 16.18
CA ILE A 81 7.29 -21.09 14.78
C ILE A 81 6.82 -22.48 14.36
N ASN A 82 7.03 -23.48 15.21
CA ASN A 82 6.54 -24.85 14.99
C ASN A 82 5.01 -24.90 14.84
N LEU A 83 4.26 -24.09 15.61
CA LEU A 83 2.82 -23.94 15.43
C LEU A 83 2.47 -23.31 14.08
N ALA A 84 3.16 -22.25 13.67
CA ALA A 84 2.93 -21.61 12.38
C ALA A 84 3.24 -22.55 11.19
N ILE A 85 4.33 -23.32 11.26
CA ILE A 85 4.68 -24.38 10.30
C ILE A 85 3.53 -25.39 10.19
N LYS A 86 3.03 -25.88 11.33
CA LYS A 86 1.92 -26.83 11.34
C LYS A 86 0.66 -26.25 10.69
N LEU A 87 0.30 -25.00 11.01
CA LEU A 87 -0.88 -24.35 10.45
C LEU A 87 -0.74 -24.09 8.95
N ARG A 88 0.44 -23.70 8.48
CA ARG A 88 0.76 -23.59 7.05
C ARG A 88 0.51 -24.94 6.37
N ASP A 89 1.13 -26.02 6.88
CA ASP A 89 1.04 -27.35 6.25
C ASP A 89 -0.39 -27.94 6.27
N GLU A 90 -1.23 -27.51 7.23
CA GLU A 90 -2.60 -27.99 7.37
C GLU A 90 -3.61 -27.24 6.48
N TYR A 91 -3.40 -25.93 6.25
CA TYR A 91 -4.39 -25.06 5.64
C TYR A 91 -3.97 -24.40 4.32
N TRP A 92 -2.69 -24.48 3.96
CA TRP A 92 -2.13 -23.90 2.73
C TRP A 92 -1.49 -24.96 1.84
#